data_AF-A0A2M7GHK0-F1
#
_entry.id   AF-A0A2M7GHK0-F1
#
_cell.length_a   1.000
_cell.length_b   1.000
_cell.length_c   1.000
_cell.angle_alpha   90.00
_cell.angle_beta   90.00
_cell.angle_gamma   90.00
#
_symmetry.space_group_name_H-M   'P 1'
#
loop_
_entity.id
_entity.type
_entity.pdbx_description
1 polymer ?
#
loop_
_entity_poly.entity_id
_entity_poly.type
_entity_poly.pdbx_seq_one_letter_code
_entity_poly.pdbx_strand_id
1 'polypeptide(L)'
;MSTTETIAEAELSALAARAFETAGLPAADAAVTARHLILMDLMGVSTHGVHRIDQYIKRIRAGVVDARARVAVDDRAPSLAVVDGGNGQGQVAAQRALDLALEKAKETGISYVAVRRSGHFGGTASYGYLAARAGLILMTGTGASPALAPFGGRDLRVGNNPFGCAAPGGIADAAEDPDPFILDMAQSVAARGKMRKLRDAGEPMPLGWALDKDGNPTTDPAAGLDGFIQFIGGHKGYGLALMVDILSGLLSGGEYLDQTRQMWDEDGPQGTA
;
A
#
# COMPACT_ATOMS: atom_id res chain seq x y z
N MET A 1 10.99 -16.12 -25.65
CA MET A 1 10.39 -14.78 -25.86
C MET A 1 9.15 -14.72 -24.99
N SER A 2 9.01 -13.70 -24.13
CA SER A 2 7.76 -13.48 -23.41
C SER A 2 6.74 -12.95 -24.42
N THR A 3 5.62 -13.64 -24.59
CA THR A 3 4.46 -13.11 -25.31
C THR A 3 3.81 -12.03 -24.43
N THR A 4 3.45 -10.91 -25.02
CA THR A 4 2.69 -9.85 -24.35
C THR A 4 1.33 -9.74 -25.03
N GLU A 5 0.27 -9.68 -24.25
CA GLU A 5 -1.10 -9.49 -24.72
C GLU A 5 -1.68 -8.23 -24.09
N THR A 6 -2.46 -7.48 -24.87
CA THR A 6 -3.21 -6.32 -24.39
C THR A 6 -4.64 -6.76 -24.07
N ILE A 7 -5.06 -6.57 -22.82
CA ILE A 7 -6.41 -6.89 -22.34
C ILE A 7 -7.14 -5.58 -22.05
N ALA A 8 -8.40 -5.48 -22.45
CA ALA A 8 -9.22 -4.31 -22.15
C ALA A 8 -9.43 -4.16 -20.64
N GLU A 9 -9.42 -2.93 -20.13
CA GLU A 9 -9.61 -2.63 -18.70
C GLU A 9 -10.86 -3.28 -18.11
N ALA A 10 -12.00 -3.16 -18.80
CA ALA A 10 -13.27 -3.72 -18.36
C ALA A 10 -13.23 -5.26 -18.26
N GLU A 11 -12.54 -5.91 -19.21
CA GLU A 11 -12.37 -7.36 -19.22
C GLU A 11 -11.48 -7.82 -18.05
N LEU A 12 -10.35 -7.15 -17.85
CA LEU A 12 -9.41 -7.46 -16.77
C LEU A 12 -10.05 -7.21 -15.40
N SER A 13 -10.81 -6.13 -15.25
CA SER A 13 -11.57 -5.81 -14.03
C SER A 13 -12.59 -6.89 -13.70
N ALA A 14 -13.37 -7.33 -14.70
CA ALA A 14 -14.35 -8.40 -14.52
C ALA A 14 -13.69 -9.73 -14.18
N LEU A 15 -12.55 -10.04 -14.80
CA LEU A 15 -11.77 -11.25 -14.48
C LEU A 15 -11.23 -11.22 -13.05
N ALA A 16 -10.63 -10.09 -12.64
CA ALA A 16 -10.09 -9.91 -11.30
C ALA A 16 -11.18 -10.01 -10.22
N ALA A 17 -12.33 -9.36 -10.41
CA ALA A 17 -13.46 -9.45 -9.49
C ALA A 17 -13.97 -10.89 -9.35
N ARG A 18 -14.19 -11.60 -10.46
CA ARG A 18 -14.60 -13.02 -10.43
C ARG A 18 -13.60 -13.92 -9.69
N ALA A 19 -12.30 -13.65 -9.81
CA ALA A 19 -11.28 -14.41 -9.09
C ALA A 19 -11.43 -14.26 -7.56
N PHE A 20 -11.69 -13.03 -7.08
CA PHE A 20 -11.94 -12.76 -5.66
C PHE A 20 -13.28 -13.30 -5.17
N GLU A 21 -14.34 -13.20 -5.95
CA GLU A 21 -15.64 -13.82 -5.63
C GLU A 21 -15.51 -15.33 -5.46
N THR A 22 -14.78 -15.98 -6.38
CA THR A 22 -14.48 -17.42 -6.31
C THR A 22 -13.66 -17.77 -5.06
N ALA A 23 -12.84 -16.84 -4.56
CA ALA A 23 -12.10 -17.01 -3.32
C ALA A 23 -12.96 -16.76 -2.06
N GLY A 24 -14.18 -16.23 -2.19
CA GLY A 24 -15.15 -16.10 -1.11
C GLY A 24 -15.51 -14.66 -0.72
N LEU A 25 -14.92 -13.65 -1.37
CA LEU A 25 -15.31 -12.24 -1.14
C LEU A 25 -16.73 -11.99 -1.64
N PRO A 26 -17.53 -11.18 -0.92
CA PRO A 26 -18.76 -10.61 -1.47
C PRO A 26 -18.49 -9.85 -2.78
N ALA A 27 -19.42 -9.87 -3.73
CA ALA A 27 -19.26 -9.25 -5.04
C ALA A 27 -18.86 -7.75 -4.98
N ALA A 28 -19.43 -6.99 -4.03
CA ALA A 28 -19.08 -5.59 -3.83
C ALA A 28 -17.60 -5.43 -3.41
N ASP A 29 -17.12 -6.26 -2.48
CA ASP A 29 -15.76 -6.23 -1.95
C ASP A 29 -14.74 -6.70 -2.98
N ALA A 30 -15.11 -7.70 -3.78
CA ALA A 30 -14.33 -8.18 -4.92
C ALA A 30 -14.16 -7.08 -5.99
N ALA A 31 -15.23 -6.34 -6.29
CA ALA A 31 -15.16 -5.22 -7.23
C ALA A 31 -14.28 -4.07 -6.72
N VAL A 32 -14.38 -3.72 -5.43
CA VAL A 32 -13.48 -2.73 -4.80
C VAL A 32 -12.03 -3.17 -4.91
N THR A 33 -11.73 -4.41 -4.51
CA THR A 33 -10.37 -4.96 -4.54
C THR A 33 -9.81 -4.96 -5.96
N ALA A 34 -10.58 -5.44 -6.94
CA ALA A 34 -10.21 -5.43 -8.35
C ALA A 34 -9.92 -4.00 -8.85
N ARG A 35 -10.80 -3.03 -8.58
CA ARG A 35 -10.63 -1.64 -9.02
C ARG A 35 -9.29 -1.06 -8.60
N HIS A 36 -8.89 -1.22 -7.34
CA HIS A 36 -7.61 -0.70 -6.86
C HIS A 36 -6.41 -1.34 -7.58
N LEU A 37 -6.44 -2.65 -7.82
CA LEU A 37 -5.38 -3.34 -8.55
C LEU A 37 -5.28 -2.84 -10.00
N ILE A 38 -6.42 -2.70 -10.68
CA ILE A 38 -6.48 -2.24 -12.07
C ILE A 38 -5.96 -0.81 -12.19
N LEU A 39 -6.35 0.09 -11.27
CA LEU A 39 -5.82 1.46 -11.25
C LEU A 39 -4.28 1.47 -11.14
N MET A 40 -3.70 0.61 -10.30
CA MET A 40 -2.23 0.54 -10.19
C MET A 40 -1.58 0.05 -11.50
N ASP A 41 -2.17 -0.93 -12.19
CA ASP A 41 -1.65 -1.38 -13.49
C ASP A 41 -1.78 -0.30 -14.58
N LEU A 42 -2.91 0.41 -14.63
CA LEU A 42 -3.11 1.54 -15.56
C LEU A 42 -2.10 2.66 -15.33
N MET A 43 -1.67 2.87 -14.08
CA MET A 43 -0.61 3.83 -13.73
C MET A 43 0.80 3.27 -13.91
N GLY A 44 0.96 2.04 -14.42
CA GLY A 44 2.25 1.39 -14.66
C GLY A 44 2.94 0.84 -13.40
N VAL A 45 2.22 0.74 -12.28
CA VAL A 45 2.74 0.26 -10.98
C VAL A 45 2.31 -1.20 -10.75
N SER A 46 2.75 -2.09 -11.63
CA SER A 46 2.34 -3.50 -11.63
C SER A 46 2.74 -4.30 -10.38
N THR A 47 3.66 -3.79 -9.57
CA THR A 47 4.02 -4.38 -8.26
C THR A 47 2.86 -4.38 -7.27
N HIS A 48 1.85 -3.53 -7.49
CA HIS A 48 0.63 -3.42 -6.69
C HIS A 48 -0.65 -3.59 -7.55
N GLY A 49 -0.51 -4.13 -8.77
CA GLY A 49 -1.61 -4.44 -9.68
C GLY A 49 -2.07 -5.91 -9.62
N VAL A 50 -2.65 -6.42 -10.71
CA VAL A 50 -3.29 -7.75 -10.78
C VAL A 50 -2.33 -8.91 -10.48
N HIS A 51 -1.02 -8.69 -10.58
CA HIS A 51 -0.01 -9.65 -10.11
C HIS A 51 -0.24 -10.08 -8.64
N ARG A 52 -0.89 -9.25 -7.80
CA ARG A 52 -1.16 -9.55 -6.40
C ARG A 52 -2.37 -10.45 -6.14
N ILE A 53 -3.19 -10.74 -7.16
CA ILE A 53 -4.43 -11.52 -6.99
C ILE A 53 -4.14 -12.89 -6.35
N ASP A 54 -3.17 -13.63 -6.87
CA ASP A 54 -2.82 -14.96 -6.35
C ASP A 54 -2.46 -14.92 -4.85
N GLN A 55 -1.65 -13.93 -4.45
CA GLN A 55 -1.23 -13.77 -3.08
C GLN A 55 -2.40 -13.46 -2.13
N TYR A 56 -3.31 -12.56 -2.53
CA TYR A 56 -4.49 -12.29 -1.71
C TYR A 56 -5.43 -13.50 -1.62
N ILE A 57 -5.68 -14.19 -2.73
CA ILE A 57 -6.52 -15.39 -2.77
C ILE A 57 -5.96 -16.49 -1.85
N LYS A 58 -4.64 -16.68 -1.82
CA LYS A 58 -4.00 -17.63 -0.90
C LYS A 58 -4.30 -17.30 0.56
N ARG A 59 -4.15 -16.04 0.96
CA ARG A 59 -4.46 -15.58 2.33
C ARG A 59 -5.93 -15.75 2.70
N ILE A 60 -6.83 -15.46 1.76
CA ILE A 60 -8.29 -15.65 1.94
C ILE A 60 -8.59 -17.14 2.17
N ARG A 61 -8.05 -18.01 1.32
CA ARG A 61 -8.24 -19.47 1.41
C ARG A 61 -7.64 -20.07 2.68
N ALA A 62 -6.52 -19.52 3.15
CA ALA A 62 -5.91 -19.90 4.42
C ALA A 62 -6.70 -19.41 5.64
N GLY A 63 -7.73 -18.56 5.46
CA GLY A 63 -8.54 -18.03 6.56
C GLY A 63 -7.84 -16.96 7.40
N VAL A 64 -6.66 -16.51 6.99
CA VAL A 64 -5.92 -15.44 7.67
C VAL A 64 -6.36 -14.04 7.27
N VAL A 65 -7.17 -13.94 6.21
CA VAL A 65 -7.99 -12.78 5.86
C VAL A 65 -9.44 -13.23 5.93
N ASP A 66 -10.25 -12.56 6.74
CA ASP A 66 -11.68 -12.84 6.81
C ASP A 66 -12.38 -12.25 5.58
N ALA A 67 -12.75 -13.14 4.65
CA ALA A 67 -13.41 -12.78 3.40
C ALA A 67 -14.74 -12.03 3.58
N ARG A 68 -15.36 -12.14 4.76
CA ARG A 68 -16.66 -11.55 5.08
C ARG A 68 -16.58 -10.66 6.32
N ALA A 69 -15.38 -10.14 6.61
CA ALA A 69 -15.14 -9.23 7.72
C ALA A 69 -16.13 -8.08 7.70
N ARG A 70 -16.73 -7.79 8.86
CA ARG A 70 -17.57 -6.61 9.02
C ARG A 70 -16.68 -5.41 9.33
N VAL A 71 -16.55 -4.50 8.37
CA VAL A 71 -15.90 -3.21 8.58
C VAL A 71 -16.76 -2.37 9.54
N ALA A 72 -16.17 -1.94 10.66
CA ALA A 72 -16.84 -1.13 11.67
C ALA A 72 -16.25 0.28 11.71
N VAL A 73 -17.10 1.27 12.00
CA VAL A 73 -16.70 2.67 12.12
C VAL A 73 -16.88 3.11 13.57
N ASP A 74 -15.80 3.61 14.15
CA ASP A 74 -15.76 4.34 15.42
C ASP A 74 -15.71 5.84 15.09
N ASP A 75 -16.89 6.49 15.05
CA ASP A 75 -17.01 7.91 14.76
C ASP A 75 -16.74 8.74 16.01
N ARG A 76 -15.58 9.41 16.05
CA ARG A 76 -15.06 10.07 17.26
C ARG A 76 -15.33 11.56 17.30
N ALA A 77 -15.40 12.20 16.13
CA ALA A 77 -15.68 13.63 16.00
C ALA A 77 -16.12 13.96 14.56
N PRO A 78 -16.63 15.17 14.29
CA PRO A 78 -17.03 15.59 12.94
C PRO A 78 -15.97 15.33 11.87
N SER A 79 -14.69 15.58 12.21
CA SER A 79 -13.54 15.41 11.31
C SER A 79 -12.64 14.21 11.67
N LEU A 80 -13.07 13.29 12.55
CA LEU A 80 -12.22 12.20 13.06
C LEU A 80 -12.99 10.88 13.19
N ALA A 81 -12.45 9.82 12.61
CA ALA A 81 -12.96 8.46 12.81
C ALA A 81 -11.85 7.40 12.77
N VAL A 82 -12.15 6.22 13.30
CA VAL A 82 -11.32 5.02 13.13
C VAL A 82 -12.15 3.92 12.48
N VAL A 83 -11.60 3.28 11.46
CA VAL A 83 -12.19 2.13 10.78
C VAL A 83 -11.49 0.86 11.25
N ASP A 84 -12.25 -0.05 11.85
CA ASP A 84 -11.78 -1.41 12.17
C ASP A 84 -12.11 -2.32 10.98
N GLY A 85 -11.07 -2.81 10.32
CA GLY A 85 -11.18 -3.66 9.14
C GLY A 85 -11.63 -5.09 9.43
N GLY A 86 -11.73 -5.51 10.69
CA GLY A 86 -12.21 -6.83 11.07
C GLY A 86 -11.32 -7.98 10.57
N ASN A 87 -10.04 -7.73 10.32
CA ASN A 87 -9.10 -8.63 9.64
C ASN A 87 -9.51 -8.98 8.19
N GLY A 88 -10.28 -8.10 7.55
CA GLY A 88 -10.72 -8.24 6.17
C GLY A 88 -9.68 -7.81 5.14
N GLN A 89 -10.11 -7.87 3.87
CA GLN A 89 -9.32 -7.42 2.74
C GLN A 89 -8.96 -5.93 2.86
N GLY A 90 -7.67 -5.59 2.75
CA GLY A 90 -7.16 -4.24 2.99
C GLY A 90 -7.83 -3.16 2.14
N GLN A 91 -8.06 -3.46 0.87
CA GLN A 91 -8.68 -2.53 -0.08
C GLN A 91 -10.09 -2.13 0.35
N VAL A 92 -10.85 -3.05 0.94
CA VAL A 92 -12.23 -2.82 1.39
C VAL A 92 -12.26 -1.89 2.58
N ALA A 93 -11.42 -2.16 3.59
CA ALA A 93 -11.30 -1.29 4.77
C ALA A 93 -10.80 0.12 4.41
N ALA A 94 -9.77 0.20 3.56
CA ALA A 94 -9.21 1.46 3.10
C ALA A 94 -10.18 2.26 2.23
N GLN A 95 -10.95 1.61 1.35
CA GLN A 95 -11.98 2.28 0.56
C GLN A 95 -13.07 2.84 1.47
N ARG A 96 -13.52 2.07 2.48
CA ARG A 96 -14.51 2.56 3.44
C ARG A 96 -14.00 3.77 4.22
N ALA A 97 -12.72 3.77 4.59
CA ALA A 97 -12.08 4.91 5.25
C ALA A 97 -11.97 6.12 4.33
N LEU A 98 -11.60 5.92 3.06
CA LEU A 98 -11.56 6.98 2.06
C LEU A 98 -12.94 7.63 1.89
N ASP A 99 -13.99 6.84 1.67
CA ASP A 99 -15.35 7.36 1.48
C ASP A 99 -15.79 8.22 2.68
N LEU A 100 -15.56 7.73 3.89
CA LEU A 100 -15.87 8.45 5.14
C LEU A 100 -15.04 9.73 5.29
N ALA A 101 -13.75 9.69 4.93
CA ALA A 101 -12.88 10.85 4.98
C ALA A 101 -13.35 11.93 3.99
N LEU A 102 -13.69 11.56 2.76
CA LEU A 102 -14.18 12.50 1.75
C LEU A 102 -15.53 13.10 2.15
N GLU A 103 -16.43 12.30 2.72
CA GLU A 103 -17.71 12.77 3.28
C GLU A 103 -17.49 13.82 4.38
N LYS A 104 -16.74 13.48 5.43
CA LYS A 104 -16.44 14.39 6.54
C LYS A 104 -15.69 15.64 6.10
N ALA A 105 -14.76 15.52 5.16
CA ALA A 105 -13.99 16.66 4.66
C ALA A 105 -14.86 17.66 3.88
N LYS A 106 -15.88 17.20 3.14
CA LYS A 106 -16.84 18.09 2.46
C LYS A 106 -17.69 18.89 3.44
N GLU A 107 -18.00 18.30 4.59
CA GLU A 107 -18.80 18.97 5.63
C GLU A 107 -17.96 19.92 6.50
N THR A 108 -16.73 19.54 6.83
CA THR A 108 -15.92 20.22 7.87
C THR A 108 -14.66 20.90 7.34
N GLY A 109 -14.34 20.74 6.05
CA GLY A 109 -13.15 21.28 5.39
C GLY A 109 -11.90 20.40 5.50
N ILE A 110 -11.83 19.51 6.50
CA ILE A 110 -10.72 18.56 6.70
C ILE A 110 -11.22 17.32 7.44
N SER A 111 -10.64 16.16 7.18
CA SER A 111 -10.90 14.97 7.99
C SER A 111 -9.65 14.12 8.17
N TYR A 112 -9.67 13.30 9.20
CA TYR A 112 -8.68 12.27 9.46
C TYR A 112 -9.39 10.96 9.80
N VAL A 113 -9.13 9.92 9.02
CA VAL A 113 -9.71 8.58 9.24
C VAL A 113 -8.58 7.57 9.25
N ALA A 114 -8.35 6.94 10.41
CA ALA A 114 -7.35 5.89 10.53
C ALA A 114 -7.98 4.51 10.31
N VAL A 115 -7.19 3.55 9.85
CA VAL A 115 -7.61 2.14 9.69
C VAL A 115 -6.81 1.27 10.65
N ARG A 116 -7.42 0.20 11.16
CA ARG A 116 -6.71 -0.84 11.93
C ARG A 116 -7.24 -2.22 11.63
N ARG A 117 -6.50 -3.26 12.01
CA ARG A 117 -6.89 -4.67 11.86
C ARG A 117 -7.33 -4.96 10.43
N SER A 118 -6.50 -4.60 9.46
CA SER A 118 -6.75 -4.79 8.04
C SER A 118 -5.62 -5.62 7.39
N GLY A 119 -5.78 -5.96 6.11
CA GLY A 119 -4.69 -6.49 5.29
C GLY A 119 -3.98 -5.40 4.47
N HIS A 120 -2.96 -5.79 3.73
CA HIS A 120 -2.27 -4.94 2.76
C HIS A 120 -3.24 -4.29 1.75
N PHE A 121 -3.26 -2.95 1.70
CA PHE A 121 -4.25 -2.20 0.92
C PHE A 121 -3.85 -1.88 -0.54
N GLY A 122 -2.64 -2.24 -0.99
CA GLY A 122 -2.17 -1.89 -2.34
C GLY A 122 -1.35 -0.59 -2.38
N GLY A 123 -1.38 0.11 -3.51
CA GLY A 123 -0.65 1.37 -3.70
C GLY A 123 -1.48 2.60 -3.32
N THR A 124 -0.84 3.59 -2.70
CA THR A 124 -1.52 4.82 -2.25
C THR A 124 -2.07 5.62 -3.42
N ALA A 125 -1.45 5.52 -4.61
CA ALA A 125 -1.86 6.22 -5.82
C ALA A 125 -3.33 5.95 -6.20
N SER A 126 -3.80 4.72 -6.03
CA SER A 126 -5.19 4.36 -6.37
C SER A 126 -6.21 5.13 -5.53
N TYR A 127 -5.95 5.34 -4.23
CA TYR A 127 -6.80 6.14 -3.34
C TYR A 127 -6.66 7.63 -3.61
N GLY A 128 -5.43 8.09 -3.85
CA GLY A 128 -5.13 9.47 -4.20
C GLY A 128 -5.84 9.92 -5.47
N TYR A 129 -5.86 9.06 -6.50
CA TYR A 129 -6.62 9.28 -7.72
C TYR A 129 -8.10 9.47 -7.42
N LEU A 130 -8.73 8.55 -6.69
CA LEU A 130 -10.16 8.66 -6.35
C LEU A 130 -10.49 9.94 -5.54
N ALA A 131 -9.63 10.33 -4.60
CA ALA A 131 -9.80 11.56 -3.84
C ALA A 131 -9.69 12.82 -4.72
N ALA A 132 -8.67 12.88 -5.57
CA ALA A 132 -8.44 14.01 -6.47
C ALA A 132 -9.59 14.15 -7.49
N ARG A 133 -10.10 13.02 -8.01
CA ARG A 133 -11.32 12.97 -8.84
C ARG A 133 -12.57 13.47 -8.12
N ALA A 134 -12.59 13.37 -6.79
CA ALA A 134 -13.65 13.93 -5.95
C ALA A 134 -13.43 15.41 -5.58
N GLY A 135 -12.41 16.06 -6.14
CA GLY A 135 -12.09 17.47 -5.89
C GLY A 135 -11.40 17.73 -4.55
N LEU A 136 -10.80 16.70 -3.93
CA LEU A 136 -10.19 16.78 -2.61
C LEU A 136 -8.71 16.37 -2.62
N ILE A 137 -7.95 16.97 -1.71
CA ILE A 137 -6.56 16.60 -1.46
C ILE A 137 -6.54 15.42 -0.48
N LEU A 138 -5.70 14.41 -0.76
CA LEU A 138 -5.49 13.27 0.11
C LEU A 138 -4.02 13.16 0.50
N MET A 139 -3.75 13.07 1.80
CA MET A 139 -2.51 12.50 2.33
C MET A 139 -2.84 11.12 2.89
N THR A 140 -2.07 10.11 2.52
CA THR A 140 -2.34 8.72 2.89
C THR A 140 -1.04 7.96 3.16
N GLY A 141 -1.11 6.92 3.97
CA GLY A 141 0.01 6.05 4.27
C GLY A 141 -0.47 4.82 5.01
N THR A 142 0.40 3.82 5.12
CA THR A 142 0.09 2.59 5.85
C THR A 142 1.35 2.02 6.49
N GLY A 143 1.17 1.34 7.62
CA GLY A 143 2.22 0.52 8.22
C GLY A 143 2.44 -0.74 7.41
N ALA A 144 3.70 -1.13 7.22
CA ALA A 144 4.07 -2.37 6.56
C ALA A 144 4.85 -3.28 7.52
N SER A 145 4.87 -4.56 7.20
CA SER A 145 5.69 -5.55 7.90
C SER A 145 7.17 -5.15 7.89
N PRO A 146 7.94 -5.47 8.94
CA PRO A 146 9.36 -5.13 9.03
C PRO A 146 10.15 -5.55 7.80
N ALA A 147 10.81 -4.57 7.17
CA ALA A 147 11.58 -4.78 5.95
C ALA A 147 12.89 -3.99 5.92
N LEU A 148 13.01 -2.95 6.76
CA LEU A 148 14.14 -2.04 6.83
C LEU A 148 14.66 -1.98 8.27
N ALA A 149 15.98 -1.91 8.41
CA ALA A 149 16.61 -1.61 9.68
C ALA A 149 16.53 -0.11 9.95
N PRO A 150 16.21 0.33 11.19
CA PRO A 150 16.26 1.74 11.57
C PRO A 150 17.57 2.40 11.11
N PHE A 151 17.58 3.70 10.83
CA PHE A 151 18.82 4.37 10.40
C PHE A 151 19.91 4.21 11.48
N GLY A 152 21.01 3.54 11.12
CA GLY A 152 22.10 3.19 12.04
C GLY A 152 21.93 1.87 12.81
N GLY A 153 20.81 1.17 12.62
CA GLY A 153 20.51 -0.15 13.21
C GLY A 153 20.88 -1.33 12.30
N ARG A 154 20.69 -2.55 12.81
CA ARG A 154 21.00 -3.83 12.12
C ARG A 154 19.91 -4.89 12.22
N ASP A 155 18.78 -4.56 12.86
CA ASP A 155 17.61 -5.44 12.93
C ASP A 155 16.50 -4.85 12.07
N LEU A 156 15.80 -5.68 11.29
CA LEU A 156 14.62 -5.25 10.56
C LEU A 156 13.49 -4.97 11.56
N ARG A 157 13.14 -3.70 11.73
CA ARG A 157 12.11 -3.25 12.71
C ARG A 157 11.05 -2.35 12.12
N VAL A 158 11.32 -1.75 10.96
CA VAL A 158 10.46 -0.74 10.35
C VAL A 158 9.99 -1.24 9.01
N GLY A 159 8.72 -1.07 8.71
CA GLY A 159 8.20 -1.33 7.39
C GLY A 159 8.70 -0.32 6.36
N ASN A 160 8.43 -0.61 5.09
CA ASN A 160 8.69 0.34 4.01
C ASN A 160 7.69 1.52 3.98
N ASN A 161 6.67 1.44 4.85
CA ASN A 161 5.68 2.44 5.25
C ASN A 161 5.47 3.56 4.20
N PRO A 162 4.77 3.25 3.09
CA PRO A 162 4.64 4.20 2.01
C PRO A 162 3.86 5.44 2.45
N PHE A 163 4.19 6.57 1.83
CA PHE A 163 3.50 7.83 1.98
C PHE A 163 3.03 8.32 0.61
N GLY A 164 1.76 8.69 0.54
CA GLY A 164 1.12 9.20 -0.66
C GLY A 164 0.52 10.58 -0.43
N CYS A 165 0.50 11.38 -1.49
CA CYS A 165 -0.18 12.67 -1.53
C CYS A 165 -0.82 12.84 -2.91
N ALA A 166 -2.06 13.27 -2.98
CA ALA A 166 -2.72 13.58 -4.24
C ALA A 166 -3.52 14.87 -4.14
N ALA A 167 -3.59 15.61 -5.25
CA ALA A 167 -4.36 16.83 -5.37
C ALA A 167 -5.03 16.91 -6.74
N PRO A 168 -6.24 17.52 -6.84
CA PRO A 168 -6.87 17.78 -8.13
C PRO A 168 -5.95 18.57 -9.06
N GLY A 169 -5.98 18.26 -10.36
CA GLY A 169 -5.32 19.09 -11.36
C GLY A 169 -6.08 20.41 -11.53
N GLY A 170 -5.38 21.55 -11.52
CA GLY A 170 -5.88 22.86 -11.99
C GLY A 170 -7.22 23.40 -11.46
N ILE A 171 -7.62 24.55 -11.99
CA ILE A 171 -8.95 25.17 -11.76
C ILE A 171 -9.79 24.88 -13.01
N ALA A 172 -11.06 24.55 -12.80
CA ALA A 172 -12.08 24.04 -13.73
C ALA A 172 -12.40 24.89 -14.99
N ASP A 173 -11.57 25.86 -15.35
CA ASP A 173 -11.74 26.72 -16.52
C ASP A 173 -11.10 26.15 -17.80
N ALA A 174 -10.42 25.00 -17.70
CA ALA A 174 -9.98 24.25 -18.87
C ALA A 174 -11.14 23.39 -19.40
N ALA A 175 -11.37 23.43 -20.71
CA ALA A 175 -12.32 22.54 -21.41
C ALA A 175 -11.96 21.04 -21.32
N GLU A 176 -10.88 20.72 -20.59
CA GLU A 176 -10.34 19.40 -20.36
C GLU A 176 -10.29 19.14 -18.86
N ASP A 177 -10.56 17.90 -18.48
CA ASP A 177 -10.51 17.40 -17.12
C ASP A 177 -9.05 17.09 -16.76
N PRO A 178 -8.35 17.98 -16.03
CA PRO A 178 -6.91 17.92 -15.89
C PRO A 178 -6.46 16.74 -15.03
N ASP A 179 -5.34 16.12 -15.41
CA ASP A 179 -4.75 15.03 -14.64
C ASP A 179 -4.37 15.49 -13.22
N PRO A 180 -4.63 14.66 -12.19
CA PRO A 180 -4.30 14.98 -10.81
C PRO A 180 -2.79 14.92 -10.56
N PHE A 181 -2.32 15.71 -9.60
CA PHE A 181 -1.02 15.45 -8.98
C PHE A 181 -1.11 14.19 -8.11
N ILE A 182 -0.20 13.24 -8.28
CA ILE A 182 -0.11 12.02 -7.44
C ILE A 182 1.35 11.73 -7.10
N LEU A 183 1.63 11.66 -5.81
CA LEU A 183 2.84 11.10 -5.21
C LEU A 183 2.46 9.78 -4.53
N ASP A 184 3.19 8.71 -4.87
CA ASP A 184 3.15 7.41 -4.20
C ASP A 184 4.59 6.94 -4.04
N MET A 185 5.08 6.91 -2.80
CA MET A 185 6.47 6.57 -2.53
C MET A 185 6.62 5.64 -1.33
N ALA A 186 7.39 4.58 -1.55
CA ALA A 186 8.04 3.81 -0.51
C ALA A 186 9.19 4.59 0.14
N GLN A 187 9.56 4.25 1.37
CA GLN A 187 10.65 4.94 2.09
C GLN A 187 12.04 4.33 1.79
N SER A 188 12.08 3.15 1.17
CA SER A 188 13.31 2.54 0.66
C SER A 188 13.81 3.26 -0.60
N VAL A 189 15.10 3.45 -0.74
CA VAL A 189 15.72 4.05 -1.94
C VAL A 189 15.48 3.24 -3.22
N ALA A 190 15.27 1.94 -3.10
CA ALA A 190 14.92 1.06 -4.21
C ALA A 190 14.10 -0.16 -3.74
N ALA A 191 13.19 -0.62 -4.59
CA ALA A 191 12.40 -1.82 -4.32
C ALA A 191 13.25 -3.10 -4.41
N ARG A 192 13.00 -4.07 -3.51
CA ARG A 192 13.61 -5.42 -3.55
C ARG A 192 13.50 -6.09 -4.92
N GLY A 193 12.35 -5.93 -5.59
CA GLY A 193 12.15 -6.50 -6.92
C GLY A 193 13.13 -5.97 -7.98
N LYS A 194 13.57 -4.70 -7.88
CA LYS A 194 14.55 -4.11 -8.79
C LYS A 194 15.94 -4.70 -8.57
N MET A 195 16.32 -4.94 -7.31
CA MET A 195 17.58 -5.65 -6.99
C MET A 195 17.55 -7.10 -7.47
N ARG A 196 16.42 -7.82 -7.31
CA ARG A 196 16.27 -9.19 -7.84
C ARG A 196 16.48 -9.23 -9.36
N LYS A 197 15.89 -8.28 -10.10
CA LYS A 197 16.11 -8.17 -11.55
C LYS A 197 17.57 -7.94 -11.93
N LEU A 198 18.28 -7.05 -11.22
CA LEU A 198 19.70 -6.79 -11.46
C LEU A 198 20.56 -8.03 -11.15
N ARG A 199 20.28 -8.73 -10.04
CA ARG A 199 20.93 -10.01 -9.71
C ARG A 199 20.72 -11.05 -10.81
N ASP A 200 19.49 -11.23 -11.26
CA ASP A 200 19.15 -12.21 -12.29
C ASP A 200 19.77 -11.86 -13.66
N ALA A 201 20.00 -10.57 -13.92
CA ALA A 201 20.73 -10.07 -15.09
C ALA A 201 22.27 -10.10 -14.93
N GLY A 202 22.78 -10.38 -13.74
CA GLY A 202 24.22 -10.28 -13.43
C GLY A 202 24.76 -8.86 -13.45
N GLU A 203 23.90 -7.86 -13.28
CA GLU A 203 24.25 -6.43 -13.31
C GLU A 203 24.44 -5.87 -11.89
N PRO A 204 25.40 -4.94 -11.67
CA PRO A 204 25.57 -4.28 -10.38
C PRO A 204 24.42 -3.32 -10.10
N MET A 205 24.07 -3.14 -8.82
CA MET A 205 23.18 -2.07 -8.38
C MET A 205 23.95 -0.77 -8.09
N PRO A 206 23.30 0.40 -8.19
CA PRO A 206 23.91 1.65 -7.77
C PRO A 206 24.35 1.62 -6.30
N LEU A 207 25.52 2.22 -6.02
CA LEU A 207 26.01 2.37 -4.66
C LEU A 207 25.01 3.16 -3.80
N GLY A 208 24.83 2.72 -2.56
CA GLY A 208 23.91 3.35 -1.60
C GLY A 208 22.51 2.76 -1.60
N TRP A 209 22.20 1.78 -2.47
CA TRP A 209 20.91 1.08 -2.43
C TRP A 209 20.77 0.15 -1.22
N ALA A 210 21.85 -0.54 -0.87
CA ALA A 210 21.88 -1.45 0.27
C ALA A 210 23.28 -1.54 0.87
N LEU A 211 23.32 -2.07 2.08
CA LEU A 211 24.52 -2.57 2.75
C LEU A 211 24.49 -4.10 2.72
N ASP A 212 25.64 -4.75 2.79
CA ASP A 212 25.72 -6.20 2.99
C ASP A 212 25.31 -6.61 4.42
N LYS A 213 25.34 -7.92 4.70
CA LYS A 213 25.01 -8.49 6.02
C LYS A 213 25.88 -7.95 7.17
N ASP A 214 27.08 -7.45 6.87
CA ASP A 214 28.03 -6.94 7.84
C ASP A 214 27.92 -5.40 8.00
N GLY A 215 27.08 -4.76 7.17
CA GLY A 215 26.80 -3.33 7.17
C GLY A 215 27.70 -2.52 6.25
N ASN A 216 28.45 -3.14 5.34
CA ASN A 216 29.31 -2.43 4.41
C ASN A 216 28.55 -2.03 3.13
N PRO A 217 28.81 -0.85 2.55
CA PRO A 217 28.23 -0.46 1.26
C PRO A 217 28.57 -1.48 0.16
N THR A 218 27.57 -1.86 -0.63
CA THR A 218 27.74 -2.83 -1.72
C THR A 218 27.06 -2.38 -3.01
N THR A 219 27.58 -2.86 -4.14
CA THR A 219 26.95 -2.78 -5.47
C THR A 219 26.53 -4.17 -5.96
N ASP A 220 26.78 -5.23 -5.18
CA ASP A 220 26.29 -6.57 -5.47
C ASP A 220 24.83 -6.70 -5.02
N PRO A 221 23.88 -6.91 -5.95
CA PRO A 221 22.47 -7.04 -5.61
C PRO A 221 22.17 -8.28 -4.75
N ALA A 222 22.96 -9.37 -4.83
CA ALA A 222 22.79 -10.54 -3.95
C ALA A 222 23.17 -10.20 -2.50
N ALA A 223 24.36 -9.63 -2.30
CA ALA A 223 24.79 -9.16 -0.98
C ALA A 223 23.83 -8.13 -0.37
N GLY A 224 23.27 -7.23 -1.19
CA GLY A 224 22.28 -6.25 -0.74
C GLY A 224 20.92 -6.84 -0.37
N LEU A 225 20.47 -7.88 -1.08
CA LEU A 225 19.23 -8.59 -0.76
C LEU A 225 19.32 -9.38 0.55
N ASP A 226 20.51 -9.92 0.86
CA ASP A 226 20.81 -10.62 2.10
C ASP A 226 21.21 -9.67 3.25
N GLY A 227 21.39 -8.38 2.95
CA GLY A 227 21.77 -7.33 3.89
C GLY A 227 20.65 -6.31 4.16
N PHE A 228 21.02 -5.03 4.17
CA PHE A 228 20.16 -3.93 4.63
C PHE A 228 19.89 -2.90 3.54
N ILE A 229 18.68 -2.90 3.00
CA ILE A 229 18.21 -1.88 2.05
C ILE A 229 18.13 -0.54 2.77
N GLN A 230 18.59 0.52 2.11
CA GLN A 230 18.68 1.84 2.71
C GLN A 230 17.42 2.68 2.49
N PHE A 231 17.16 3.60 3.42
CA PHE A 231 16.11 4.60 3.29
C PHE A 231 16.48 5.67 2.25
N ILE A 232 15.49 6.17 1.52
CA ILE A 232 15.65 7.37 0.71
C ILE A 232 16.05 8.55 1.60
N GLY A 233 17.14 9.23 1.25
CA GLY A 233 17.66 10.34 2.06
C GLY A 233 18.10 9.93 3.48
N GLY A 234 18.40 8.64 3.72
CA GLY A 234 18.90 8.14 5.00
C GLY A 234 17.95 8.40 6.17
N HIS A 235 18.41 9.12 7.19
CA HIS A 235 17.61 9.45 8.38
C HIS A 235 16.29 10.17 8.06
N LYS A 236 16.19 10.86 6.92
CA LYS A 236 14.96 11.55 6.50
C LYS A 236 13.85 10.57 6.10
N GLY A 237 14.16 9.61 5.22
CA GLY A 237 13.21 8.56 4.85
C GLY A 237 12.86 7.65 6.03
N TYR A 238 13.82 7.40 6.93
CA TYR A 238 13.53 6.72 8.20
C TYR A 238 12.52 7.50 9.05
N GLY A 239 12.72 8.81 9.23
CA GLY A 239 11.78 9.66 9.97
C GLY A 239 10.38 9.69 9.35
N LEU A 240 10.28 9.71 8.01
CA LEU A 240 9.00 9.62 7.29
C LEU A 240 8.33 8.25 7.49
N ALA A 241 9.09 7.15 7.46
CA ALA A 241 8.57 5.81 7.73
C ALA A 241 7.97 5.70 9.13
N LEU A 242 8.67 6.25 10.14
CA LEU A 242 8.16 6.31 11.52
C LEU A 242 6.93 7.20 11.64
N MET A 243 6.91 8.36 10.97
CA MET A 243 5.75 9.24 10.97
C MET A 243 4.51 8.49 10.45
N VAL A 244 4.63 7.76 9.34
CA VAL A 244 3.54 6.94 8.80
C VAL A 244 3.11 5.90 9.82
N ASP A 245 4.06 5.19 10.45
CA ASP A 245 3.77 4.16 11.46
C ASP A 245 3.03 4.71 12.70
N ILE A 246 3.41 5.91 13.14
CA ILE A 246 2.79 6.60 14.26
C ILE A 246 1.35 7.00 13.91
N LEU A 247 1.16 7.57 12.72
CA LEU A 247 -0.15 8.05 12.28
C LEU A 247 -1.07 6.88 11.94
N SER A 248 -0.60 5.81 11.31
CA SER A 248 -1.45 4.67 10.98
C SER A 248 -1.62 3.73 12.18
N GLY A 249 -0.54 3.11 12.66
CA GLY A 249 -0.56 2.09 13.71
C GLY A 249 -0.89 2.64 15.10
N LEU A 250 -0.02 3.50 15.64
CA LEU A 250 -0.15 3.98 17.02
C LEU A 250 -1.44 4.79 17.24
N LEU A 251 -1.78 5.71 16.34
CA LEU A 251 -2.96 6.58 16.49
C LEU A 251 -4.29 5.83 16.31
N SER A 252 -4.34 4.81 15.44
CA SER A 252 -5.54 3.97 15.30
C SER A 252 -5.73 2.98 16.46
N GLY A 253 -4.64 2.71 17.22
CA GLY A 253 -4.57 1.60 18.16
C GLY A 253 -4.43 0.25 17.46
N GLY A 254 -3.83 0.24 16.27
CA GLY A 254 -3.46 -0.96 15.52
C GLY A 254 -2.03 -1.43 15.84
N GLU A 255 -1.54 -2.35 15.01
CA GLU A 255 -0.16 -2.82 15.07
C GLU A 255 0.80 -1.78 14.48
N TYR A 256 2.02 -1.73 15.01
CA TYR A 256 3.07 -0.82 14.57
C TYR A 256 4.44 -1.52 14.65
N LEU A 257 5.43 -0.97 13.93
CA LEU A 257 6.79 -1.49 13.84
C LEU A 257 6.84 -3.00 13.54
N ASP A 258 7.35 -3.79 14.49
CA ASP A 258 7.60 -5.23 14.38
C ASP A 258 6.43 -6.13 14.75
N GLN A 259 5.26 -5.54 14.98
CA GLN A 259 4.02 -6.27 15.26
C GLN A 259 3.33 -6.74 13.96
N THR A 260 3.42 -5.94 12.89
CA THR A 260 2.77 -6.22 11.60
C THR A 260 3.38 -7.45 10.92
N ARG A 261 2.57 -8.48 10.66
CA ARG A 261 3.04 -9.74 10.03
C ARG A 261 3.27 -9.60 8.54
N GLN A 262 4.07 -10.49 7.96
CA GLN A 262 4.34 -10.46 6.52
C GLN A 262 3.10 -10.86 5.72
N MET A 263 2.90 -10.18 4.59
CA MET A 263 1.77 -10.47 3.70
C MET A 263 1.84 -11.85 3.03
N TRP A 264 2.98 -12.54 3.06
CA TRP A 264 3.14 -13.90 2.53
C TRP A 264 2.96 -14.99 3.59
N ASP A 265 2.81 -14.64 4.87
CA ASP A 265 2.61 -15.61 5.94
C ASP A 265 1.14 -16.03 6.01
N GLU A 266 0.87 -17.34 6.02
CA GLU A 266 -0.48 -17.92 6.07
C GLU A 266 -0.84 -18.44 7.47
N ASP A 267 -0.17 -17.94 8.51
CA ASP A 267 -0.29 -18.41 9.90
C ASP A 267 -1.02 -17.43 10.84
N GLY A 268 -1.42 -16.25 10.35
CA GLY A 268 -2.22 -15.30 11.11
C GLY A 268 -2.61 -14.01 10.39
N PRO A 269 -3.48 -13.20 11.04
CA PRO A 269 -3.84 -11.84 10.62
C PRO A 269 -2.61 -10.99 10.31
N GLN A 270 -2.71 -10.14 9.28
CA GLN A 270 -1.57 -9.26 8.94
C GLN A 270 -1.43 -8.09 9.93
N GLY A 271 -2.56 -7.56 10.41
CA GLY A 271 -2.60 -6.48 11.40
C GLY A 271 -2.31 -5.08 10.85
N THR A 272 -2.28 -4.92 9.53
CA THR A 272 -2.02 -3.65 8.84
C THR A 272 -2.96 -2.52 9.31
N ALA A 273 -2.37 -1.35 9.50
CA ALA A 273 -3.01 -0.08 9.81
C ALA A 273 -2.71 0.97 8.75
#